data_AF-A0A0D6LYR8-F1
#
_entry.id   AF-A0A0D6LYR8-F1
#
_cell.length_a   1.000
_cell.length_b   1.000
_cell.length_c   1.000
_cell.angle_alpha   90.00
_cell.angle_beta   90.00
_cell.angle_gamma   90.00
#
_symmetry.space_group_name_H-M   'P 1'
#
loop_
_entity.id
_entity.type
_entity.pdbx_description
1 polymer ?
#
loop_
_entity_poly.entity_id
_entity_poly.type
_entity_poly.pdbx_seq_one_letter_code
_entity_poly.pdbx_strand_id
1 'polypeptide(L)'
;MLKSFQACWNSIHLAALAEKNATRSSRRQAGKRSPRVGDVVPIRQENVPKSMWPMSLILQLHTSKDGQLRSAHLKTGKNTILDRSVNQLVPLEVIAADVEDLQRRPTSPAPTRVQPPLAAKRSTSV
;
A
#
# COMPACT_ATOMS: atom_id res chain seq x y z
N MET A 1 -22.47 -43.43 7.01
CA MET A 1 -21.02 -43.23 7.26
C MET A 1 -20.46 -41.94 6.68
N LEU A 2 -20.63 -41.61 5.39
CA LEU A 2 -20.00 -40.44 4.77
C LEU A 2 -20.48 -39.07 5.29
N LYS A 3 -21.79 -38.93 5.56
CA LYS A 3 -22.37 -37.67 6.06
C LYS A 3 -21.83 -37.27 7.44
N SER A 4 -21.60 -38.27 8.31
CA SER A 4 -21.07 -38.07 9.66
C SER A 4 -19.62 -37.58 9.60
N PHE A 5 -18.80 -38.13 8.70
CA PHE A 5 -17.44 -37.68 8.46
C PHE A 5 -17.40 -36.24 7.95
N GLN A 6 -18.22 -35.90 6.94
CA GLN A 6 -18.23 -34.56 6.36
C GLN A 6 -18.71 -33.50 7.36
N ALA A 7 -19.68 -33.82 8.22
CA ALA A 7 -20.11 -32.93 9.29
C ALA A 7 -19.00 -32.70 10.33
N CYS A 8 -18.33 -33.77 10.76
CA CYS A 8 -17.24 -33.70 11.73
C CYS A 8 -16.03 -32.93 11.15
N TRP A 9 -15.64 -33.25 9.93
CA TRP A 9 -14.56 -32.57 9.21
C TRP A 9 -14.87 -31.09 8.97
N ASN A 10 -16.08 -30.75 8.51
CA ASN A 10 -16.49 -29.36 8.32
C ASN A 10 -16.44 -28.58 9.63
N SER A 11 -16.91 -29.17 10.73
CA SER A 11 -16.86 -28.53 12.05
C SER A 11 -15.43 -28.22 12.48
N ILE A 12 -14.53 -29.20 12.39
CA ILE A 12 -13.10 -29.04 12.73
C ILE A 12 -12.43 -28.03 11.80
N HIS A 13 -12.69 -28.12 10.49
CA HIS A 13 -12.09 -27.25 9.49
C HIS A 13 -12.52 -25.79 9.67
N LEU A 14 -13.81 -25.54 9.88
CA LEU A 14 -14.33 -24.19 10.10
C LEU A 14 -13.85 -23.62 11.44
N ALA A 15 -13.73 -24.43 12.50
CA ALA A 15 -13.15 -24.01 13.78
C ALA A 15 -11.68 -23.59 13.62
N ALA A 16 -10.87 -24.42 12.96
CA ALA A 16 -9.47 -24.09 12.66
C ALA A 16 -9.34 -22.85 11.76
N LEU A 17 -10.26 -22.67 10.80
CA LEU A 17 -10.29 -21.49 9.95
C LEU A 17 -10.67 -20.23 10.75
N ALA A 18 -11.64 -20.31 11.67
CA ALA A 18 -12.05 -19.22 12.53
C ALA A 18 -10.91 -18.77 13.47
N GLU A 19 -10.21 -19.71 14.10
CA GLU A 19 -9.02 -19.43 14.94
C GLU A 19 -7.91 -18.73 14.15
N LYS A 20 -7.64 -19.22 12.93
CA LYS A 20 -6.67 -18.60 12.02
C LYS A 20 -7.11 -17.22 11.54
N ASN A 21 -8.41 -16.99 11.36
CA ASN A 21 -8.93 -15.68 11.00
C ASN A 21 -8.84 -14.71 12.17
N ALA A 22 -9.19 -15.12 13.39
CA ALA A 22 -9.09 -14.30 14.61
C ALA A 22 -7.66 -13.76 14.84
N THR A 23 -6.65 -14.59 14.61
CA THR A 23 -5.23 -14.18 14.71
C THR A 23 -4.74 -13.33 13.53
N ARG A 24 -5.42 -13.40 12.38
CA ARG A 24 -5.07 -12.62 11.17
C ARG A 24 -5.70 -11.23 11.16
N SER A 25 -6.84 -11.01 11.82
CA SER A 25 -7.61 -9.76 11.79
C SER A 25 -6.78 -8.53 12.19
N SER A 26 -5.94 -8.64 13.22
CA SER A 26 -5.11 -7.52 13.69
C SER A 26 -3.82 -7.34 12.89
N ARG A 27 -3.34 -8.41 12.23
CA ARG A 27 -2.03 -8.43 11.55
C ARG A 27 -2.09 -8.09 10.07
N ARG A 28 -3.27 -8.19 9.44
CA ARG A 28 -3.45 -8.02 7.98
C ARG A 28 -4.25 -6.81 7.52
N GLN A 29 -4.79 -5.99 8.43
CA GLN A 29 -5.24 -4.66 8.01
C GLN A 29 -3.99 -3.86 7.65
N ALA A 30 -3.78 -3.79 6.34
CA ALA A 30 -2.62 -3.26 5.67
C ALA A 30 -2.23 -1.89 6.26
N GLY A 31 -0.92 -1.69 6.49
CA GLY A 31 -0.30 -0.44 6.93
C GLY A 31 -0.94 0.22 8.15
N LYS A 32 -0.18 0.42 9.24
CA LYS A 32 -0.64 1.24 10.39
C LYS A 32 -1.06 2.69 10.03
N ARG A 33 -0.95 3.10 8.77
CA ARG A 33 -1.21 4.45 8.27
C ARG A 33 -2.63 4.53 7.71
N SER A 34 -3.39 5.51 8.21
CA SER A 34 -4.67 5.91 7.65
C SER A 34 -4.49 6.44 6.22
N PRO A 35 -5.43 6.15 5.30
CA PRO A 35 -5.39 6.70 3.96
C PRO A 35 -5.52 8.22 3.99
N ARG A 36 -4.82 8.90 3.08
CA ARG A 36 -4.90 10.36 2.90
C ARG A 36 -5.38 10.71 1.50
N VAL A 37 -5.94 11.91 1.36
CA VAL A 37 -6.25 12.48 0.04
C VAL A 37 -4.95 12.63 -0.76
N GLY A 38 -4.96 12.23 -2.03
CA GLY A 38 -3.78 12.18 -2.90
C GLY A 38 -3.04 10.85 -2.90
N ASP A 39 -3.30 9.94 -1.96
CA ASP A 39 -2.70 8.60 -1.97
C ASP A 39 -3.22 7.77 -3.16
N VAL A 40 -2.34 6.98 -3.76
CA VAL A 40 -2.68 6.00 -4.80
C VAL A 40 -2.81 4.63 -4.14
N VAL A 41 -3.97 4.00 -4.31
CA VAL A 41 -4.35 2.80 -3.58
C VAL A 41 -5.06 1.80 -4.50
N PRO A 42 -4.68 0.50 -4.47
CA PRO A 42 -5.45 -0.56 -5.11
C PRO A 42 -6.76 -0.83 -4.36
N ILE A 43 -7.83 -1.01 -5.13
CA ILE A 43 -9.17 -1.32 -4.61
C ILE A 43 -9.36 -2.83 -4.62
N ARG A 44 -9.57 -3.42 -3.44
CA ARG A 44 -9.91 -4.83 -3.29
C ARG A 44 -11.22 -5.16 -3.99
N GLN A 45 -11.16 -6.06 -4.96
CA GLN A 45 -12.33 -6.66 -5.61
C GLN A 45 -12.45 -8.14 -5.23
N GLU A 46 -13.69 -8.57 -4.98
CA GLU A 46 -13.99 -9.98 -4.75
C GLU A 46 -13.92 -10.75 -6.07
N ASN A 47 -13.49 -12.02 -6.01
CA ASN A 47 -13.33 -12.91 -7.17
C ASN A 47 -12.32 -12.46 -8.24
N VAL A 48 -11.55 -11.40 -7.98
CA VAL A 48 -10.48 -10.91 -8.86
C VAL A 48 -9.13 -11.14 -8.20
N PRO A 49 -8.13 -11.72 -8.89
CA PRO A 49 -6.80 -11.89 -8.32
C PRO A 49 -6.19 -10.52 -7.98
N LYS A 50 -5.37 -10.47 -6.92
CA LYS A 50 -4.79 -9.22 -6.42
C LYS A 50 -4.02 -8.42 -7.48
N SER A 51 -3.40 -9.09 -8.45
CA SER A 51 -2.67 -8.47 -9.56
C SER A 51 -3.56 -7.66 -10.51
N MET A 52 -4.86 -7.95 -10.55
CA MET A 52 -5.84 -7.29 -11.42
C MET A 52 -6.73 -6.29 -10.67
N TRP A 53 -6.46 -6.04 -9.40
CA TRP A 53 -7.21 -5.04 -8.66
C TRP A 53 -7.00 -3.65 -9.27
N PRO A 54 -8.08 -2.88 -9.49
CA PRO A 54 -7.95 -1.57 -10.11
C PRO A 54 -7.22 -0.61 -9.18
N MET A 55 -6.28 0.13 -9.75
CA MET A 55 -5.56 1.21 -9.07
C MET A 55 -6.37 2.50 -9.12
N SER A 56 -6.37 3.26 -8.02
CA SER A 56 -7.10 4.52 -7.95
C SER A 56 -6.42 5.54 -7.06
N LEU A 57 -6.72 6.82 -7.29
CA LEU A 57 -6.25 7.94 -6.47
C LEU A 57 -7.38 8.42 -5.56
N ILE A 58 -7.09 8.63 -4.28
CA ILE A 58 -8.06 9.15 -3.31
C ILE A 58 -8.27 10.64 -3.55
N LEU A 59 -9.47 11.03 -3.97
CA LEU A 59 -9.85 12.43 -4.16
C LEU A 59 -10.43 13.06 -2.89
N GLN A 60 -11.26 12.30 -2.17
CA GLN A 60 -11.93 12.77 -0.97
C GLN A 60 -12.19 11.62 -0.02
N LEU A 61 -12.18 11.91 1.28
CA LEU A 61 -12.44 10.97 2.35
C LEU A 61 -13.68 11.40 3.13
N HIS A 62 -14.58 10.46 3.41
CA HIS A 62 -15.83 10.72 4.11
C HIS A 62 -15.78 10.14 5.52
N THR A 63 -15.87 11.03 6.49
CA THR A 63 -16.01 10.70 7.91
C THR A 63 -17.48 10.58 8.27
N SER A 64 -17.78 9.65 9.16
CA SER A 64 -19.10 9.57 9.76
C SER A 64 -19.21 10.45 11.02
N LYS A 65 -20.38 10.46 11.66
CA LYS A 65 -20.64 11.23 12.89
C LYS A 65 -19.67 10.90 14.03
N ASP A 66 -19.17 9.66 14.07
CA ASP A 66 -18.20 9.18 15.06
C ASP A 66 -16.75 9.61 14.77
N GLY A 67 -16.52 10.41 13.73
CA GLY A 67 -15.17 10.82 13.27
C GLY A 67 -14.39 9.73 12.51
N GLN A 68 -14.96 8.53 12.37
CA GLN A 68 -14.32 7.41 11.67
C GLN A 68 -14.49 7.50 10.14
N LEU A 69 -13.41 7.19 9.42
CA LEU A 69 -13.39 7.13 7.95
C LEU A 69 -14.14 5.88 7.46
N ARG A 70 -15.23 6.06 6.71
CA ARG A 70 -16.06 4.93 6.23
C ARG A 70 -15.99 4.75 4.72
N SER A 71 -15.98 5.83 3.95
CA SER A 71 -15.90 5.78 2.49
C SER A 71 -14.94 6.81 1.89
N ALA A 72 -14.60 6.63 0.62
CA ALA A 72 -13.68 7.46 -0.13
C ALA A 72 -14.14 7.59 -1.59
N HIS A 73 -14.04 8.81 -2.12
CA HIS A 73 -14.14 9.06 -3.55
C HIS A 73 -12.79 8.80 -4.21
N LEU A 74 -12.80 7.92 -5.19
CA LEU A 74 -11.60 7.43 -5.86
C LEU A 74 -11.66 7.73 -7.35
N LYS A 75 -10.55 8.20 -7.90
CA LYS A 75 -10.37 8.36 -9.35
C LYS A 75 -9.62 7.17 -9.91
N THR A 76 -10.26 6.41 -10.79
CA THR A 76 -9.61 5.32 -11.53
C THR A 76 -8.83 5.89 -12.72
N GLY A 77 -7.83 5.17 -13.23
CA GLY A 77 -7.07 5.57 -14.43
C GLY A 77 -7.93 5.82 -15.69
N LYS A 78 -9.14 5.25 -15.75
CA LYS A 78 -10.15 5.52 -16.80
C LYS A 78 -10.95 6.81 -16.57
N ASN A 79 -10.49 7.69 -15.69
CA ASN A 79 -11.16 8.92 -15.27
C ASN A 79 -12.55 8.73 -14.62
N THR A 80 -12.93 7.50 -14.30
CA THR A 80 -14.18 7.18 -13.59
C THR A 80 -14.02 7.42 -12.09
N ILE A 81 -15.01 8.08 -11.49
CA ILE A 81 -15.10 8.28 -10.05
C ILE A 81 -15.88 7.13 -9.44
N LEU A 82 -15.32 6.51 -8.39
CA LEU A 82 -15.95 5.43 -7.64
C LEU A 82 -16.07 5.82 -6.18
N ASP A 83 -17.17 5.45 -5.55
CA ASP A 83 -17.31 5.48 -4.09
C ASP A 83 -17.07 4.07 -3.54
N ARG A 84 -16.13 3.96 -2.59
CA ARG A 84 -15.71 2.69 -2.00
C ARG A 84 -15.48 2.85 -0.51
N SER A 85 -15.74 1.76 0.22
CA SER A 85 -15.44 1.70 1.64
C SER A 85 -13.94 1.72 1.89
N VAL A 86 -13.51 2.33 2.99
CA VAL A 86 -12.09 2.37 3.39
C VAL A 86 -11.53 0.96 3.59
N ASN A 87 -12.37 0.01 4.02
CA ASN A 87 -11.98 -1.40 4.19
C ASN A 87 -11.58 -2.10 2.87
N GLN A 88 -12.01 -1.56 1.73
CA GLN A 88 -11.63 -2.08 0.41
C GLN A 88 -10.34 -1.43 -0.11
N LEU A 89 -9.86 -0.36 0.52
CA LEU A 89 -8.61 0.30 0.17
C LEU A 89 -7.44 -0.47 0.80
N VAL A 90 -6.45 -0.82 0.00
CA VAL A 90 -5.28 -1.57 0.48
C VAL A 90 -4.04 -0.69 0.41
N PRO A 91 -3.59 -0.05 1.51
CA PRO A 91 -2.46 0.87 1.49
C PRO A 91 -1.19 0.25 0.92
N LEU A 92 -0.46 1.07 0.18
CA LEU A 92 0.86 0.74 -0.34
C LEU A 92 1.93 0.99 0.72
N GLU A 93 3.00 0.21 0.66
CA GLU A 93 4.20 0.41 1.50
C GLU A 93 5.05 1.59 0.99
N VAL A 94 4.89 1.95 -0.28
CA VAL A 94 5.63 3.02 -0.95
C VAL A 94 4.78 4.28 -0.94
N ILE A 95 5.33 5.37 -0.42
CA ILE A 95 4.66 6.66 -0.30
C ILE A 95 5.50 7.68 -1.07
N ALA A 96 4.84 8.59 -1.79
CA ALA A 96 5.52 9.78 -2.25
C ALA A 96 5.96 10.59 -1.01
N ALA A 97 7.21 11.06 -1.00
CA ALA A 97 7.62 11.98 0.05
C ALA A 97 6.71 13.22 -0.02
N ASP A 98 6.15 13.63 1.12
CA ASP A 98 5.39 14.87 1.18
C ASP A 98 6.32 16.01 0.70
N VAL A 99 5.77 16.95 -0.08
CA VAL A 99 6.58 18.04 -0.67
C VAL A 99 7.25 18.84 0.45
N GLU A 100 6.58 19.00 1.59
CA GLU A 100 7.16 19.55 2.82
C GLU A 100 8.33 18.73 3.38
N ASP A 101 8.27 17.40 3.34
CA ASP A 101 9.36 16.55 3.83
C ASP A 101 10.59 16.60 2.91
N LEU A 102 10.39 16.80 1.60
CA LEU A 102 11.49 17.07 0.67
C LEU A 102 12.16 18.42 0.95
N GLN A 103 11.39 19.44 1.32
CA GLN A 103 11.93 20.77 1.68
C GLN A 103 12.68 20.76 3.01
N ARG A 104 12.26 19.92 3.97
CA ARG A 104 12.98 19.72 5.24
C ARG A 104 14.21 18.85 5.11
N ARG A 105 14.38 18.15 3.98
CA ARG A 105 15.56 17.32 3.77
C ARG A 105 16.77 18.27 3.68
N PRO A 106 17.73 18.20 4.62
CA PRO A 106 18.94 19.00 4.49
C PRO A 106 19.56 18.65 3.14
N THR A 107 19.92 19.67 2.36
CA THR A 107 20.70 19.49 1.15
C THR A 107 21.96 18.73 1.57
N SER A 108 22.04 17.44 1.22
CA SER A 108 23.22 16.65 1.54
C SER A 108 24.40 17.41 0.92
N PRO A 109 25.45 17.74 1.69
CA PRO A 109 26.60 18.43 1.12
C PRO A 109 27.07 17.64 -0.10
N ALA A 110 27.42 18.35 -1.16
CA ALA A 110 27.90 17.74 -2.39
C ALA A 110 28.96 16.69 -2.03
N PRO A 111 28.90 15.46 -2.59
CA PRO A 111 29.87 14.44 -2.27
C PRO A 111 31.25 15.04 -2.49
N THR A 112 32.06 15.08 -1.43
CA THR A 112 33.43 15.56 -1.54
C THR A 112 34.16 14.57 -2.44
N ARG A 113 34.29 14.91 -3.72
CA ARG A 113 34.96 14.09 -4.73
C ARG A 113 36.44 14.10 -4.39
N VAL A 114 36.86 13.17 -3.52
CA VAL A 114 38.27 12.83 -3.30
C VAL A 114 38.72 11.94 -4.45
N GLN A 115 38.68 12.45 -5.68
CA GLN A 115 39.41 11.80 -6.76
C GLN A 115 40.82 12.35 -6.75
N PRO A 116 41.86 11.51 -6.61
CA PRO A 116 43.22 11.97 -6.81
C PRO A 116 43.34 12.53 -8.23
N PRO A 117 44.02 13.68 -8.42
CA PRO A 117 44.21 14.24 -9.74
C PRO A 117 44.89 13.19 -10.62
N LEU A 118 44.29 12.91 -11.77
CA LEU A 118 44.91 12.08 -12.80
C LEU A 118 46.20 12.76 -13.24
N ALA A 119 47.33 12.16 -12.93
CA ALA A 119 48.63 12.59 -13.43
C ALA A 119 48.60 12.50 -14.97
N ALA A 120 48.50 13.65 -15.63
CA ALA A 120 48.59 13.72 -17.08
C ALA A 120 49.97 13.23 -17.51
N LYS A 121 50.02 12.10 -18.22
CA LYS A 121 51.23 11.64 -18.91
C LYS A 121 51.61 12.71 -19.93
N ARG A 122 52.71 13.43 -19.67
CA ARG A 122 53.33 14.29 -20.68
C ARG A 122 53.82 13.39 -21.80
N SER A 123 53.23 13.52 -22.97
CA SER A 123 53.79 12.99 -24.21
C SER A 123 55.05 13.78 -24.52
N THR A 124 56.22 13.18 -24.30
CA THR A 124 57.49 13.67 -24.84
C THR A 124 57.45 13.45 -26.34
N SER A 125 57.39 14.55 -27.11
CA SER A 125 57.64 14.52 -28.54
C SER A 125 59.14 14.33 -28.78
N VAL A 126 59.49 13.38 -29.65
CA VAL A 126 60.80 13.25 -30.30
C VAL A 126 60.60 13.58 -31.77
#